data_AF-A0A0L7QMX8-F1
#
_entry.id   AF-A0A0L7QMX8-F1
#
_cell.length_a   1.000
_cell.length_b   1.000
_cell.length_c   1.000
_cell.angle_alpha   90.00
_cell.angle_beta   90.00
_cell.angle_gamma   90.00
#
_symmetry.space_group_name_H-M   'P 1'
#
loop_
_entity.id
_entity.type
_entity.pdbx_description
1 polymer ?
#
loop_
_entity_poly.entity_id
_entity_poly.type
_entity_poly.pdbx_seq_one_letter_code
_entity_poly.pdbx_strand_id
1 'polypeptide(L)' 'RELIKVAILDNDFMKNLELTQIREIVDCMYPVTFSAGSTIIREGDVGSIVYVMEGESLIFLSS' A
#
# COMPACT_ATOMS: atom_id res chain seq x y z
N ARG A 1 1.72 -9.85 6.79
CA ARG A 1 2.08 -8.52 7.34
C ARG A 1 3.59 -8.25 7.28
N GLU A 2 4.47 -9.21 7.56
CA GLU A 2 5.94 -8.96 7.46
C GLU A 2 6.40 -8.62 6.04
N LEU A 3 5.84 -9.27 5.01
CA LEU A 3 6.16 -8.98 3.60
C LEU A 3 5.82 -7.54 3.19
N ILE A 4 4.72 -7.00 3.72
CA ILE A 4 4.28 -5.63 3.50
C ILE A 4 5.29 -4.65 4.11
N LYS A 5 5.72 -4.93 5.34
CA LYS A 5 6.70 -4.12 6.06
C LYS A 5 8.05 -4.12 5.33
N VAL A 6 8.47 -5.27 4.81
CA VAL A 6 9.68 -5.37 3.97
C VAL A 6 9.51 -4.55 2.70
N ALA A 7 8.38 -4.66 2.00
CA ALA A 7 8.12 -3.88 0.79
C ALA A 7 8.10 -2.36 1.03
N ILE A 8 7.59 -1.91 2.18
CA ILE A 8 7.60 -0.49 2.58
C ILE A 8 9.04 -0.04 2.89
N LEU A 9 9.82 -0.84 3.61
CA LEU A 9 11.21 -0.51 3.96
C LEU A 9 12.15 -0.52 2.74
N ASP A 10 11.88 -1.40 1.78
CA ASP A 10 12.62 -1.48 0.50
C ASP A 10 12.26 -0.32 -0.44
N ASN A 11 11.13 0.37 -0.20
CA ASN A 11 10.72 1.50 -1.01
C ASN A 11 11.52 2.76 -0.65
N ASP A 12 12.26 3.29 -1.62
CA ASP A 12 13.10 4.48 -1.47
C ASP A 12 12.34 5.76 -1.05
N PHE A 13 11.02 5.84 -1.27
CA PHE A 13 10.20 6.94 -0.81
C PHE A 13 9.84 6.81 0.67
N MET A 14 9.65 5.57 1.14
CA MET A 14 9.16 5.26 2.48
C MET A 14 10.28 4.91 3.48
N LYS A 15 11.51 4.67 3.02
CA LYS A 15 12.68 4.38 3.87
C LYS A 15 13.02 5.50 4.88
N ASN A 16 12.53 6.72 4.65
CA ASN A 16 12.74 7.87 5.54
C ASN A 16 11.69 7.96 6.66
N LEU A 17 10.68 7.09 6.67
CA LEU A 17 9.67 7.05 7.72
C LEU A 17 10.22 6.35 8.96
N GLU A 18 9.81 6.82 10.14
CA GLU A 18 10.17 6.14 11.38
C GLU A 18 9.48 4.78 11.48
N LEU A 19 10.10 3.83 12.20
CA LEU A 19 9.53 2.50 12.45
C LEU A 19 8.10 2.55 13.04
N THR A 20 7.81 3.59 13.82
CA THR A 20 6.48 3.84 14.41
C THR A 20 5.45 4.18 13.33
N GLN A 21 5.79 5.07 12.39
CA GLN A 21 4.92 5.43 11.27
C GLN A 21 4.71 4.24 10.33
N ILE A 22 5.76 3.46 10.06
CA ILE A 22 5.64 2.23 9.27
C ILE A 22 4.68 1.24 9.92
N ARG A 23 4.72 1.12 11.25
CA ARG A 23 3.77 0.27 11.99
C ARG A 23 2.33 0.76 11.83
N GLU A 24 2.09 2.05 12.03
CA GLU A 24 0.75 2.64 11.86
C GLU A 24 0.23 2.43 10.44
N ILE A 25 1.09 2.59 9.44
CA ILE A 25 0.79 2.34 8.04
C ILE A 25 0.40 0.88 7.81
N VAL A 26 1.21 -0.08 8.27
CA VAL A 26 0.94 -1.52 8.15
C VAL A 26 -0.31 -1.94 8.93
N ASP A 27 -0.63 -1.27 10.03
CA ASP A 27 -1.82 -1.53 10.84
C ASP A 27 -3.10 -1.00 10.18
N CYS A 28 -3.02 0.18 9.55
CA CYS A 28 -4.10 0.77 8.75
C CYS A 28 -4.33 0.03 7.41
N MET A 29 -3.35 -0.74 6.93
CA MET A 29 -3.49 -1.55 5.73
C MET A 29 -4.45 -2.73 5.92
N TYR A 30 -5.37 -2.86 4.97
CA TYR A 30 -6.29 -3.99 4.87
C TYR A 30 -6.29 -4.58 3.46
N PRO A 31 -6.51 -5.90 3.33
CA PRO A 31 -6.61 -6.56 2.03
C PRO A 31 -7.91 -6.18 1.35
N VAL A 32 -7.84 -5.97 0.04
CA VAL A 32 -9.01 -5.72 -0.80
C VAL A 32 -8.87 -6.50 -2.09
N THR A 33 -10.00 -7.08 -2.50
CA THR A 33 -10.12 -7.85 -3.72
C THR A 33 -10.83 -7.03 -4.78
N PHE A 34 -10.30 -7.09 -6.00
CA PHE A 34 -10.90 -6.44 -7.16
C PHE A 34 -11.35 -7.50 -8.16
N SER A 35 -12.46 -7.23 -8.83
CA SER A 35 -12.94 -8.10 -9.90
C SER A 35 -12.11 -7.90 -11.17
N ALA A 36 -12.01 -8.92 -12.02
CA ALA A 36 -11.37 -8.80 -13.32
C ALA A 36 -11.98 -7.63 -14.12
N GLY A 37 -11.13 -6.76 -14.68
CA GLY A 37 -11.54 -5.56 -15.40
C GLY A 37 -11.85 -4.34 -14.52
N SER A 38 -11.65 -4.42 -13.19
CA SER A 38 -11.81 -3.24 -12.32
C SER A 38 -10.64 -2.26 -12.51
N THR A 39 -10.96 -0.97 -12.59
CA THR A 39 -9.96 0.10 -12.59
C THR A 39 -9.61 0.47 -11.15
N ILE A 40 -8.35 0.23 -10.76
CA ILE A 40 -7.85 0.50 -9.39
C ILE A 40 -7.36 1.95 -9.27
N ILE A 41 -6.66 2.45 -10.29
CA ILE A 41 -6.14 3.81 -10.36
C ILE A 41 -6.64 4.42 -11.67
N ARG A 42 -7.18 5.63 -11.61
CA ARG A 42 -7.61 6.39 -12.79
C ARG A 42 -6.77 7.65 -12.92
N GLU A 43 -6.25 7.89 -14.12
CA GLU A 43 -5.47 9.08 -14.42
C GLU A 43 -6.31 10.35 -14.21
N GLY A 44 -5.74 11.34 -13.53
CA GLY A 44 -6.42 12.58 -13.16
C GLY A 44 -7.10 12.58 -11.78
N ASP A 45 -7.18 11.43 -11.11
CA ASP A 45 -7.65 11.36 -9.73
C ASP A 45 -6.51 11.75 -8.76
N VAL A 46 -6.89 12.30 -7.59
CA VAL A 46 -5.92 12.76 -6.58
C VAL A 46 -5.15 11.56 -6.01
N GLY A 47 -3.83 11.57 -6.17
CA GLY A 47 -2.94 10.53 -5.66
C GLY A 47 -2.69 10.66 -4.16
N SER A 48 -3.62 10.17 -3.35
CA SER A 48 -3.49 10.08 -1.89
C SER A 48 -3.39 8.64 -1.36
N ILE A 49 -3.37 7.66 -2.26
CA ILE A 49 -3.43 6.23 -1.92
C ILE A 49 -2.22 5.51 -2.54
N VAL A 50 -1.56 4.69 -1.74
CA VAL A 50 -0.51 3.79 -2.23
C VAL A 50 -1.01 2.35 -2.20
N TYR A 51 -0.61 1.55 -3.18
CA TYR A 51 -1.04 0.17 -3.30
C TYR A 51 0.17 -0.76 -3.29
N VAL A 52 0.13 -1.79 -2.44
CA VAL A 52 1.09 -2.89 -2.46
C VAL A 52 0.40 -4.13 -3.00
N MET A 53 0.98 -4.76 -4.02
CA MET A 53 0.43 -5.96 -4.64
C MET A 53 1.15 -7.20 -4.13
N GLU A 54 0.39 -8.17 -3.61
CA GLU A 54 0.87 -9.50 -3.25
C GLU A 54 0.06 -10.53 -4.07
N GLY A 55 0.57 -10.91 -5.24
CA GLY A 55 -0.15 -11.77 -6.19
C GLY A 55 -1.36 -11.03 -6.82
N GLU A 56 -2.57 -11.56 -6.63
CA GLU A 56 -3.83 -10.95 -7.12
C GLU A 56 -4.48 -9.99 -6.09
N SER A 57 -3.90 -9.84 -4.90
CA SER A 57 -4.45 -9.01 -3.82
C SER A 57 -3.73 -7.68 -3.73
N LEU A 58 -4.50 -6.59 -3.61
CA LEU A 58 -4.02 -5.23 -3.42
C LEU A 58 -4.21 -4.81 -1.97
N ILE A 59 -3.20 -4.16 -1.42
CA ILE A 59 -3.14 -3.72 -0.03
C ILE A 59 -3.10 -2.20 -0.01
N PHE A 60 -4.08 -1.60 0.66
CA PHE A 60 -4.40 -0.18 0.64
C PHE A 60 -3.59 0.62 1.66
N LEU A 61 -2.94 1.70 1.22
CA LEU A 61 -2.30 2.69 2.08
C LEU A 61 -3.12 3.98 2.02
N SER A 62 -3.92 4.26 3.04
CA SER A 62 -4.53 5.59 3.22
C SER A 62 -3.63 6.43 4.12
N SER A 63 -3.25 7.63 3.65
CA SER A 63 -2.77 8.71 4.52
C SER A 63 -3.91 9.32 5.33
#